data_AF-A0A7S2PTL6-F1
#
_entry.id   AF-A0A7S2PTL6-F1
#
_cell.length_a   1.000
_cell.length_b   1.000
_cell.length_c   1.000
_cell.angle_alpha   90.00
_cell.angle_beta   90.00
_cell.angle_gamma   90.00
#
_symmetry.space_group_name_H-M   'P 1'
#
loop_
_entity.id
_entity.type
_entity.pdbx_description
1 polymer ?
#
loop_
_entity_poly.entity_id
_entity_poly.type
_entity_poly.pdbx_seq_one_letter_code
_entity_poly.pdbx_strand_id
1 'polypeptide(L)'
;QGSAEQARMAGRSRDEVTRHDHVPRVDVQAFVQEFLSGRLTPAGQGKSTWLSYHLPKAHVKSRRGGYALSGGHVKYNPNTGTLLLSIAGRATQFGLADLWNRFLEDRTPLWQQVQQQPHAFDKYVTDSGKYTGMTFEEVCKQHSYVRWMLKPKGREKCTKSLGMRMLYEYCKALQAEAPDEAVAPPQTRGTKRKRWGPPRAPPSTP
;
A
#
# COMPACT_ATOMS: atom_id res chain seq x y z
N GLN A 1 25.95 -23.65 -63.74
CA GLN A 1 26.60 -22.81 -62.72
C GLN A 1 25.59 -21.76 -62.30
N GLY A 2 25.15 -21.78 -61.03
CA GLY A 2 24.08 -20.89 -60.57
C GLY A 2 23.38 -21.35 -59.29
N SER A 3 24.11 -21.23 -58.17
CA SER A 3 23.61 -20.94 -56.82
C SER A 3 22.63 -21.90 -56.13
N ALA A 4 23.22 -22.93 -55.54
CA ALA A 4 22.69 -23.59 -54.35
C ALA A 4 22.94 -22.71 -53.11
N GLU A 5 22.18 -21.62 -52.95
CA GLU A 5 22.32 -20.75 -51.77
C GLU A 5 21.05 -19.91 -51.49
N GLN A 6 19.88 -20.55 -51.52
CA GLN A 6 18.67 -19.97 -50.91
C GLN A 6 18.37 -20.69 -49.58
N ALA A 7 19.02 -20.14 -48.55
CA ALA A 7 18.60 -20.04 -47.16
C ALA A 7 17.24 -20.73 -46.86
N ARG A 8 17.21 -21.89 -46.19
CA ARG A 8 17.33 -22.01 -44.72
C ARG A 8 16.78 -20.80 -43.98
N MET A 9 15.45 -20.68 -43.86
CA MET A 9 14.72 -20.04 -42.74
C MET A 9 13.22 -20.39 -42.83
N ALA A 10 12.89 -21.65 -42.58
CA ALA A 10 11.51 -22.08 -42.30
C ALA A 10 11.57 -23.11 -41.17
N GLY A 11 12.02 -22.65 -40.00
CA GLY A 11 12.17 -23.46 -38.81
C GLY A 11 11.95 -22.58 -37.61
N ARG A 12 10.72 -22.56 -37.11
CA ARG A 12 10.37 -22.43 -35.69
C ARG A 12 8.86 -22.66 -35.56
N SER A 13 8.53 -23.91 -35.23
CA SER A 13 7.23 -24.30 -34.71
C SER A 13 6.83 -23.32 -33.62
N ARG A 14 5.61 -22.81 -33.70
CA ARG A 14 5.01 -21.88 -32.76
C ARG A 14 4.44 -22.66 -31.57
N ASP A 15 5.24 -23.57 -31.03
CA ASP A 15 4.98 -24.34 -29.82
C ASP A 15 5.99 -23.96 -28.75
N GLU A 16 5.99 -22.68 -28.39
CA GLU A 16 6.53 -22.22 -27.13
C GLU A 16 5.35 -21.77 -26.28
N VAL A 17 4.45 -22.72 -26.01
CA VAL A 17 3.59 -22.66 -24.83
C VAL A 17 4.56 -22.68 -23.67
N THR A 18 4.71 -21.50 -23.08
CA THR A 18 5.45 -21.20 -21.86
C THR A 18 5.31 -22.38 -20.92
N ARG A 19 6.39 -23.16 -20.79
CA ARG A 19 6.53 -24.12 -19.71
C ARG A 19 6.32 -23.29 -18.44
N HIS A 20 5.15 -23.45 -17.82
CA HIS A 20 4.93 -22.96 -16.47
C HIS A 20 6.06 -23.56 -15.66
N ASP A 21 7.03 -22.70 -15.32
CA ASP A 21 8.12 -23.01 -14.41
C ASP A 21 7.49 -23.83 -13.29
N HIS A 22 7.89 -25.10 -13.22
CA HIS A 22 7.79 -25.87 -12.00
C HIS A 22 8.66 -25.10 -11.00
N VAL A 23 8.09 -24.07 -10.39
CA VAL A 23 8.58 -23.53 -9.13
C VAL A 23 8.68 -24.78 -8.27
N PRO A 24 9.89 -25.15 -7.81
CA PRO A 24 10.03 -26.27 -6.91
C PRO A 24 8.96 -26.09 -5.84
N ARG A 25 8.32 -27.17 -5.38
CA ARG A 25 7.62 -27.12 -4.10
C ARG A 25 8.70 -26.82 -3.05
N VAL A 26 9.13 -25.55 -2.99
CA VAL A 26 9.80 -24.97 -1.86
C VAL A 26 8.84 -25.30 -0.74
N ASP A 27 9.30 -26.09 0.21
CA ASP A 27 8.55 -26.30 1.42
C ASP A 27 8.36 -24.91 2.03
N VAL A 28 7.18 -24.33 1.79
CA VAL A 28 6.87 -22.95 2.13
C VAL A 28 7.02 -22.78 3.65
N GLN A 29 6.82 -23.86 4.42
CA GLN A 29 7.07 -23.89 5.85
C GLN A 29 8.55 -23.72 6.15
N ALA A 30 9.42 -24.51 5.52
CA ALA A 30 10.86 -24.42 5.67
C ALA A 30 11.40 -23.03 5.25
N PHE A 31 10.93 -22.51 4.11
CA PHE A 31 11.29 -21.16 3.65
C PHE A 31 10.86 -20.09 4.65
N VAL A 32 9.63 -20.12 5.15
CA VAL A 32 9.16 -19.11 6.11
C VAL A 32 9.93 -19.21 7.42
N GLN A 33 10.21 -20.41 7.91
CA GLN A 33 11.02 -20.59 9.10
C GLN A 33 12.45 -20.06 8.92
N GLU A 34 13.11 -20.39 7.81
CA GLU A 34 14.45 -19.90 7.48
C GLU A 34 14.45 -18.37 7.33
N PHE A 35 13.48 -17.82 6.60
CA PHE A 35 13.35 -16.39 6.39
C PHE A 35 13.12 -15.62 7.70
N LEU A 36 12.19 -16.08 8.54
CA LEU A 36 11.91 -15.43 9.82
C LEU A 36 13.10 -15.53 10.76
N SER A 37 13.76 -16.69 10.84
CA SER A 37 14.93 -16.89 11.72
C SER A 37 16.16 -16.10 11.28
N GLY A 38 16.37 -15.92 9.97
CA GLY A 38 17.48 -15.11 9.44
C GLY A 38 17.24 -13.60 9.47
N ARG A 39 15.99 -13.14 9.64
CA ARG A 39 15.64 -11.70 9.55
C ARG A 39 15.14 -11.10 10.85
N LEU A 40 14.58 -11.89 11.75
CA LEU A 40 13.94 -11.41 12.97
C LEU A 40 14.59 -12.01 14.22
N THR A 41 14.61 -11.23 15.29
CA THR A 41 15.13 -11.69 16.59
C THR A 41 14.13 -12.65 17.24
N PRO A 42 14.52 -13.86 17.63
CA PRO A 42 13.64 -14.77 18.37
C PRO A 42 13.16 -14.11 19.67
N ALA A 43 11.87 -14.28 19.98
CA ALA A 43 11.24 -13.75 21.19
C ALA A 43 11.33 -14.70 22.40
N GLY A 44 12.17 -15.75 22.30
CA GLY A 44 12.39 -16.79 23.30
C GLY A 44 11.96 -18.19 22.84
N GLN A 45 12.59 -19.23 23.42
CA GLN A 45 12.21 -20.63 23.24
C GLN A 45 11.22 -21.02 24.35
N GLY A 46 9.95 -20.68 24.18
CA GLY A 46 8.89 -21.25 25.04
C GLY A 46 8.63 -22.70 24.65
N LYS A 47 8.13 -23.53 25.59
CA LYS A 47 7.61 -24.89 25.33
C LYS A 47 6.40 -24.96 24.38
N SER A 48 6.08 -23.86 23.69
CA SER A 48 4.99 -23.79 22.74
C SER A 48 5.43 -24.30 21.37
N THR A 49 4.52 -24.95 20.67
CA THR A 49 4.64 -25.31 19.24
C THR A 49 4.84 -24.10 18.31
N TRP A 50 4.75 -22.88 18.84
CA TRP A 50 4.87 -21.63 18.08
C TRP A 50 6.28 -21.06 18.13
N LEU A 51 6.84 -20.80 16.96
CA LEU A 51 8.05 -19.99 16.79
C LEU A 51 7.66 -18.52 16.90
N SER A 52 8.25 -17.79 17.85
CA SER A 52 7.92 -16.38 18.10
C SER A 52 9.11 -15.47 17.79
N TYR A 53 8.85 -14.37 17.09
CA TYR A 53 9.85 -13.42 16.63
C TYR A 53 9.42 -12.00 16.96
N HIS A 54 10.38 -11.17 17.36
CA HIS A 54 10.17 -9.73 17.52
C HIS A 54 10.24 -9.04 16.16
N LEU A 55 9.26 -8.19 15.89
CA LEU A 55 9.38 -7.23 14.79
C LEU A 55 10.32 -6.09 15.19
N PRO A 56 11.13 -5.58 14.25
CA PRO A 56 11.96 -4.41 14.50
C PRO A 56 11.12 -3.26 15.03
N LYS A 57 11.56 -2.65 16.12
CA LYS A 57 10.87 -1.48 16.66
C LYS A 57 11.07 -0.32 15.71
N ALA A 58 9.99 0.15 15.09
CA ALA A 58 10.01 1.42 14.39
C ALA A 58 9.54 2.53 15.35
N HIS A 59 10.24 3.67 15.32
CA HIS A 59 9.76 4.88 15.96
C HIS A 59 8.64 5.47 15.10
N VAL A 60 7.40 5.23 15.51
CA VAL A 60 6.23 5.81 14.85
C VAL A 60 5.83 7.03 15.63
N LYS A 61 5.70 8.17 14.95
CA LYS A 61 5.25 9.41 15.58
C LYS A 61 3.81 9.22 16.07
N SER A 62 3.62 9.24 17.39
CA SER A 62 2.31 9.12 18.03
C SER A 62 1.47 10.38 17.79
N ARG A 63 0.15 10.22 17.80
CA ARG A 63 -0.81 11.33 17.66
C ARG A 63 -0.68 12.40 18.74
N ARG A 64 -0.06 12.10 19.90
CA ARG A 64 0.14 13.04 21.02
C ARG A 64 1.50 13.74 21.00
N GLY A 65 2.25 13.67 19.89
CA GLY A 65 3.53 14.38 19.74
C GLY A 65 4.75 13.65 20.33
N GLY A 66 4.58 12.45 20.87
CA GLY A 66 5.69 11.57 21.26
C GLY A 66 6.04 10.55 20.17
N TYR A 67 7.17 9.84 20.28
CA TYR A 67 7.44 8.66 19.47
C TYR A 67 6.90 7.42 20.19
N ALA A 68 5.98 6.70 19.57
CA ALA A 68 5.58 5.37 20.02
C ALA A 68 6.49 4.34 19.36
N LEU A 69 6.98 3.39 20.14
CA LEU A 69 7.62 2.20 19.58
C LEU A 69 6.51 1.32 19.02
N SER A 70 6.37 1.24 17.69
CA SER A 70 5.57 0.18 17.08
C SER A 70 6.42 -1.09 17.10
N GLY A 71 6.53 -1.69 18.27
CA GLY A 71 6.94 -3.07 18.39
C GLY A 71 5.80 -3.99 17.97
N GLY A 72 6.15 -5.21 17.60
CA GLY A 72 5.18 -6.26 17.35
C GLY A 72 5.84 -7.62 17.49
N HIS A 73 5.05 -8.65 17.29
CA HIS A 73 5.59 -10.00 17.21
C HIS A 73 4.93 -10.76 16.08
N VAL A 74 5.71 -11.59 15.43
CA VAL A 74 5.23 -12.61 14.50
C VAL A 74 5.31 -13.93 15.23
N LYS A 75 4.23 -14.69 15.24
CA LYS A 75 4.25 -16.09 15.66
C LYS A 75 3.96 -16.97 14.46
N TYR A 76 4.66 -18.08 14.37
CA TYR A 76 4.47 -19.07 13.31
C TYR A 76 4.31 -20.45 13.92
N ASN A 77 3.25 -21.16 13.55
CA ASN A 77 3.06 -22.56 13.91
C ASN A 77 3.42 -23.43 12.69
N PRO A 78 4.55 -24.16 12.73
CA PRO A 78 4.98 -24.99 11.62
C PRO A 78 4.01 -26.15 11.36
N ASN A 79 3.40 -26.72 12.41
CA ASN A 79 2.49 -27.86 12.28
C ASN A 79 1.22 -27.51 11.50
N THR A 80 0.69 -26.30 11.70
CA THR A 80 -0.55 -25.84 11.05
C THR A 80 -0.31 -24.90 9.88
N GLY A 81 0.94 -24.49 9.63
CA GLY A 81 1.27 -23.44 8.65
C GLY A 81 0.61 -22.10 8.96
N THR A 82 0.32 -21.80 10.23
CA THR A 82 -0.41 -20.58 10.61
C THR A 82 0.55 -19.48 11.03
N LEU A 83 0.38 -18.27 10.48
CA LEU A 83 1.12 -17.07 10.84
C LEU A 83 0.22 -16.09 11.59
N LEU A 84 0.67 -15.62 12.75
CA LEU A 84 0.02 -14.58 13.53
C LEU A 84 0.90 -13.33 13.54
N LEU A 85 0.38 -12.23 13.01
CA LEU A 85 1.03 -10.94 13.02
C LEU A 85 0.37 -10.04 14.07
N SER A 86 1.11 -9.67 15.11
CA SER A 86 0.65 -8.76 16.15
C SER A 86 1.38 -7.43 16.07
N ILE A 87 0.68 -6.37 15.68
CA ILE A 87 1.23 -5.01 15.56
C ILE A 87 0.33 -4.05 16.33
N ALA A 88 0.92 -3.23 17.22
CA ALA A 88 0.21 -2.17 17.95
C ALA A 88 -1.08 -2.63 18.66
N GLY A 89 -1.07 -3.84 19.21
CA GLY A 89 -2.21 -4.43 19.94
C GLY A 89 -3.29 -5.08 19.06
N ARG A 90 -3.14 -5.07 17.73
CA ARG A 90 -4.00 -5.83 16.81
C ARG A 90 -3.28 -7.11 16.38
N ALA A 91 -3.97 -8.24 16.46
CA ALA A 91 -3.49 -9.52 15.97
C ALA A 91 -4.26 -9.90 14.71
N THR A 92 -3.54 -10.32 13.66
CA THR A 92 -4.13 -10.82 12.41
C THR A 92 -3.55 -12.19 12.12
N GLN A 93 -4.42 -13.16 11.84
CA GLN A 93 -4.05 -14.54 11.56
C GLN A 93 -4.14 -14.81 10.06
N PHE A 94 -3.16 -15.56 9.55
CA PHE A 94 -3.07 -15.96 8.15
C PHE A 94 -2.73 -17.45 8.04
N GLY A 95 -3.37 -18.14 7.08
CA GLY A 95 -2.94 -19.46 6.63
C GLY A 95 -1.87 -19.31 5.56
N LEU A 96 -0.69 -19.90 5.76
CA LEU A 96 0.43 -19.77 4.82
C LEU A 96 0.13 -20.43 3.47
N ALA A 97 -0.54 -21.58 3.49
CA ALA A 97 -1.01 -22.25 2.28
C ALA A 97 -1.99 -21.37 1.49
N ASP A 98 -2.94 -20.73 2.17
CA ASP A 98 -3.91 -19.83 1.52
C ASP A 98 -3.22 -18.59 0.93
N LEU A 99 -2.27 -18.00 1.66
CA LEU A 99 -1.48 -16.88 1.15
C LEU A 99 -0.65 -17.28 -0.07
N TRP A 100 -0.05 -18.47 -0.04
CA TRP A 100 0.76 -18.98 -1.14
C TRP A 100 -0.09 -19.30 -2.37
N ASN A 101 -1.23 -19.97 -2.19
CA ASN A 101 -2.16 -20.28 -3.27
C ASN A 101 -2.70 -18.99 -3.90
N ARG A 102 -3.10 -18.00 -3.10
CA ARG A 102 -3.50 -16.68 -3.63
C ARG A 102 -2.38 -16.01 -4.42
N PHE A 103 -1.13 -16.12 -3.96
CA PHE A 103 0.01 -15.58 -4.68
C PHE A 103 0.29 -16.33 -6.00
N LEU A 104 0.06 -17.64 -6.04
CA LEU A 104 0.20 -18.44 -7.27
C LEU A 104 -0.93 -18.16 -8.27
N GLU A 105 -2.16 -18.01 -7.79
CA GLU A 105 -3.35 -17.70 -8.59
C GLU A 105 -3.28 -16.29 -9.19
N ASP A 106 -2.91 -15.31 -8.37
CA ASP A 106 -2.77 -13.93 -8.81
C ASP A 106 -1.49 -13.30 -8.25
N ARG A 107 -0.51 -13.13 -9.13
CA ARG A 107 0.76 -12.45 -8.84
C ARG A 107 0.64 -10.93 -8.90
N THR A 108 -0.53 -10.40 -9.27
CA THR A 108 -0.78 -8.98 -9.38
C THR A 108 -0.68 -8.35 -7.98
N PRO A 109 0.25 -7.40 -7.76
CA PRO A 109 0.30 -6.68 -6.51
C PRO A 109 -1.04 -6.02 -6.18
N LEU A 110 -1.46 -6.05 -4.91
CA LEU A 110 -2.74 -5.49 -4.45
C LEU A 110 -3.02 -4.06 -4.97
N TRP A 111 -2.01 -3.20 -5.03
CA TRP A 111 -2.17 -1.82 -5.53
C TRP A 111 -2.49 -1.73 -7.04
N GLN A 112 -2.11 -2.74 -7.84
CA GLN A 112 -2.52 -2.86 -9.24
C GLN A 112 -3.95 -3.38 -9.35
N GLN A 113 -4.36 -4.32 -8.50
CA GLN A 113 -5.75 -4.78 -8.46
C GLN A 113 -6.73 -3.63 -8.16
N VAL A 114 -6.34 -2.71 -7.27
CA VAL A 114 -7.11 -1.49 -6.98
C VAL A 114 -7.37 -0.64 -8.25
N GLN A 115 -6.43 -0.61 -9.20
CA GLN A 115 -6.63 0.13 -10.45
C GLN A 115 -7.66 -0.55 -11.37
N GLN A 116 -7.74 -1.88 -11.33
CA GLN A 116 -8.63 -2.67 -12.18
C GLN A 116 -10.06 -2.72 -11.64
N GLN A 117 -10.22 -2.76 -10.32
CA GLN A 117 -11.51 -2.89 -9.65
C GLN A 117 -11.56 -1.99 -8.40
N PRO A 118 -11.58 -0.66 -8.55
CA PRO A 118 -11.50 0.26 -7.41
C PRO A 118 -12.63 0.03 -6.40
N HIS A 119 -13.87 -0.19 -6.87
CA HIS A 119 -15.05 -0.40 -6.01
C HIS A 119 -14.97 -1.62 -5.10
N ALA A 120 -14.15 -2.63 -5.43
CA ALA A 120 -13.88 -3.76 -4.53
C ALA A 120 -13.15 -3.32 -3.24
N PHE A 121 -12.57 -2.11 -3.24
CA PHE A 121 -11.79 -1.55 -2.15
C PHE A 121 -12.49 -0.38 -1.43
N ASP A 122 -13.77 -0.06 -1.72
CA ASP A 122 -14.49 1.05 -1.07
C ASP A 122 -14.45 1.00 0.45
N LYS A 123 -14.60 -0.22 1.00
CA LYS A 123 -14.63 -0.49 2.44
C LYS A 123 -13.24 -0.68 3.05
N TYR A 124 -12.16 -0.60 2.26
CA TYR A 124 -10.81 -0.70 2.81
C TYR A 124 -10.52 0.48 3.72
N VAL A 125 -9.99 0.19 4.92
CA VAL A 125 -9.71 1.20 5.93
C VAL A 125 -8.26 1.65 5.80
N THR A 126 -8.05 2.96 5.81
CA THR A 126 -6.71 3.55 5.86
C THR A 126 -6.01 3.19 7.18
N ASP A 127 -4.82 2.63 7.08
CA ASP A 127 -4.00 2.17 8.20
C ASP A 127 -3.04 3.25 8.74
N SER A 128 -2.91 4.36 8.02
CA SER A 128 -1.90 5.38 8.26
C SER A 128 -2.30 6.77 7.74
N GLY A 129 -1.59 7.80 8.22
CA GLY A 129 -1.79 9.19 7.83
C GLY A 129 -2.95 9.90 8.54
N LYS A 130 -3.34 11.07 8.03
CA LYS A 130 -4.32 11.97 8.66
C LYS A 130 -5.70 11.31 8.85
N TYR A 131 -6.09 10.45 7.92
CA TYR A 131 -7.43 9.86 7.88
C TYR A 131 -7.47 8.41 8.38
N THR A 132 -6.42 7.95 9.07
CA THR A 132 -6.34 6.58 9.63
C THR A 132 -7.63 6.18 10.35
N GLY A 133 -8.20 5.03 9.96
CA GLY A 133 -9.46 4.51 10.49
C GLY A 133 -10.69 4.81 9.62
N MET A 134 -10.56 5.69 8.63
CA MET A 134 -11.61 5.98 7.64
C MET A 134 -11.47 5.07 6.41
N THR A 135 -12.58 4.78 5.75
CA THR A 135 -12.58 3.99 4.52
C THR A 135 -12.01 4.77 3.34
N PHE A 136 -11.60 4.08 2.28
CA PHE A 136 -11.08 4.72 1.08
C PHE A 136 -12.14 5.63 0.44
N GLU A 137 -13.38 5.17 0.37
CA GLU A 137 -14.51 5.95 -0.13
C GLU A 137 -14.71 7.27 0.66
N GLU A 138 -14.68 7.21 2.00
CA GLU A 138 -14.78 8.38 2.87
C GLU A 138 -13.64 9.38 2.65
N VAL A 139 -12.43 8.86 2.41
CA VAL A 139 -11.25 9.70 2.17
C VAL A 139 -11.30 10.35 0.80
N CYS A 140 -11.77 9.67 -0.25
CA CYS A 140 -11.84 10.30 -1.57
C CYS A 140 -12.89 11.42 -1.65
N LYS A 141 -13.88 11.47 -0.74
CA LYS A 141 -14.79 12.62 -0.56
C LYS A 141 -14.06 13.89 -0.07
N GLN A 142 -12.82 13.77 0.43
CA GLN A 142 -12.01 14.89 0.91
C GLN A 142 -11.23 15.55 -0.24
N HIS A 143 -11.92 16.29 -1.13
CA HIS A 143 -11.35 16.83 -2.38
C HIS A 143 -10.00 17.56 -2.22
N SER A 144 -9.84 18.39 -1.18
CA SER A 144 -8.59 19.13 -0.96
C SER A 144 -7.40 18.22 -0.66
N TYR A 145 -7.65 17.13 0.09
CA TYR A 145 -6.65 16.13 0.42
C TYR A 145 -6.29 15.27 -0.78
N VAL A 146 -7.30 14.77 -1.50
CA VAL A 146 -7.10 13.98 -2.74
C VAL A 146 -6.32 14.78 -3.77
N ARG A 147 -6.71 16.05 -3.99
CA ARG A 147 -6.00 16.94 -4.93
C ARG A 147 -4.55 17.18 -4.53
N TRP A 148 -4.24 17.26 -3.23
CA TRP A 148 -2.86 17.33 -2.77
C TRP A 148 -2.13 15.98 -2.99
N MET A 149 -2.78 14.87 -2.67
CA MET A 149 -2.23 13.52 -2.76
C MET A 149 -1.83 13.15 -4.20
N LEU A 150 -2.65 13.51 -5.18
CA LEU A 150 -2.42 13.18 -6.59
C LEU A 150 -1.36 14.06 -7.27
N LYS A 151 -0.95 15.17 -6.65
CA LYS A 151 0.19 15.97 -7.13
C LYS A 151 1.53 15.25 -6.91
N PRO A 152 2.60 15.58 -7.65
CA PRO A 152 3.90 14.91 -7.53
C PRO A 152 4.44 14.85 -6.09
N LYS A 153 4.39 15.96 -5.35
CA LYS A 153 4.83 16.03 -3.94
C LYS A 153 3.98 15.19 -2.98
N GLY A 154 2.70 14.99 -3.30
CA GLY A 154 1.80 14.12 -2.53
C GLY A 154 2.06 12.65 -2.81
N ARG A 155 2.16 12.30 -4.11
CA ARG A 155 2.43 10.94 -4.59
C ARG A 155 3.64 10.34 -3.90
N GLU A 156 4.77 11.03 -3.91
CA GLU A 156 6.02 10.54 -3.32
C GLU A 156 5.87 10.19 -1.84
N LYS A 157 5.04 10.93 -1.09
CA LYS A 157 4.78 10.65 0.33
C LYS A 157 3.81 9.50 0.52
N CYS A 158 2.81 9.38 -0.35
CA CYS A 158 1.75 8.39 -0.22
C CYS A 158 2.13 7.02 -0.78
N THR A 159 3.07 6.90 -1.71
CA THR A 159 3.45 5.57 -2.26
C THR A 159 4.48 4.82 -1.43
N LYS A 160 4.86 5.31 -0.24
CA LYS A 160 5.89 4.69 0.63
C LYS A 160 5.38 3.51 1.45
N SER A 161 4.09 3.46 1.78
CA SER A 161 3.46 2.31 2.43
C SER A 161 2.47 1.66 1.48
N LEU A 162 2.23 0.35 1.64
CA LEU A 162 1.27 -0.38 0.82
C LEU A 162 -0.14 0.22 0.97
N GLY A 163 -0.61 0.46 2.20
CA GLY A 163 -1.94 1.04 2.46
C GLY A 163 -2.13 2.41 1.82
N MET A 164 -1.15 3.31 1.94
CA MET A 164 -1.23 4.64 1.31
C MET A 164 -1.06 4.59 -0.21
N ARG A 165 -0.30 3.62 -0.74
CA ARG A 165 -0.22 3.38 -2.18
C ARG A 165 -1.54 2.88 -2.73
N MET A 166 -2.19 1.94 -2.05
CA MET A 166 -3.53 1.46 -2.43
C MET A 166 -4.54 2.62 -2.44
N LEU A 167 -4.58 3.45 -1.39
CA LEU A 167 -5.44 4.63 -1.35
C LEU A 167 -5.15 5.62 -2.50
N TYR A 168 -3.87 5.85 -2.80
CA TYR A 168 -3.46 6.70 -3.92
C TYR A 168 -4.00 6.16 -5.25
N GLU A 169 -3.81 4.87 -5.53
CA GLU A 169 -4.27 4.25 -6.77
C GLU A 169 -5.80 4.22 -6.83
N TYR A 170 -6.49 4.02 -5.69
CA TYR A 170 -7.95 4.07 -5.60
C TYR A 170 -8.50 5.45 -5.97
N CYS A 171 -8.05 6.52 -5.32
CA CYS A 171 -8.54 7.87 -5.67
C CYS A 171 -8.12 8.28 -7.09
N LYS A 172 -7.00 7.77 -7.62
CA LYS A 172 -6.59 7.99 -9.01
C LYS A 172 -7.53 7.28 -9.99
N ALA A 173 -7.90 6.03 -9.72
CA ALA A 173 -8.81 5.25 -10.55
C ALA A 173 -10.21 5.89 -10.60
N LEU A 174 -10.76 6.31 -9.44
CA LEU A 174 -12.05 6.99 -9.40
C LEU A 174 -12.06 8.34 -10.16
N GLN A 175 -10.96 9.09 -10.17
CA GLN A 175 -10.86 10.30 -10.99
C GLN A 175 -10.79 10.01 -12.49
N ALA A 176 -10.27 8.84 -12.90
CA ALA A 176 -10.25 8.42 -14.28
C ALA A 176 -11.63 7.90 -14.75
N GLU A 177 -12.43 7.32 -13.85
CA GLU A 177 -13.83 6.91 -14.09
C GLU A 177 -14.83 8.08 -14.16
N ALA A 178 -14.45 9.25 -13.64
CA ALA A 178 -15.26 10.48 -13.72
C ALA A 178 -14.72 11.50 -14.76
N PRO A 179 -14.58 11.14 -16.06
CA PRO A 179 -14.43 12.17 -17.08
C PRO A 179 -15.83 12.78 -17.33
N ASP A 180 -15.94 14.11 -17.26
CA ASP A 180 -17.18 14.90 -17.49
C ASP A 180 -18.23 15.00 -16.37
N GLU A 181 -17.83 15.47 -15.18
CA GLU A 181 -18.63 16.53 -14.55
C GLU A 181 -17.94 17.88 -14.73
N ALA A 182 -18.62 18.72 -15.50
CA ALA A 182 -18.23 20.07 -15.86
C ALA A 182 -17.66 20.84 -14.66
N VAL A 183 -16.41 21.27 -14.80
CA VAL A 183 -15.86 22.37 -14.00
C VAL A 183 -16.63 23.63 -14.39
N ALA A 184 -17.80 23.83 -13.79
CA ALA A 184 -18.36 25.15 -13.65
C ALA A 184 -17.29 26.00 -12.95
N PRO A 185 -16.91 27.17 -13.50
CA PRO A 185 -15.90 28.01 -12.88
C PRO A 185 -16.33 28.32 -11.45
N PRO A 186 -15.39 28.35 -10.49
CA PRO A 186 -15.72 28.63 -9.10
C PRO A 186 -16.43 29.98 -9.03
N GLN A 187 -17.70 29.99 -8.62
CA GLN A 187 -18.34 31.20 -8.16
C GLN A 187 -17.46 31.75 -7.04
N THR A 188 -16.79 32.86 -7.31
CA THR A 188 -16.05 33.63 -6.34
C THR A 188 -17.03 34.08 -5.27
N ARG A 189 -17.16 33.31 -4.19
CA ARG A 189 -17.72 33.81 -2.93
C ARG A 189 -16.82 34.97 -2.52
N GLY A 190 -17.36 36.18 -2.67
CA GLY A 190 -16.65 37.42 -2.41
C GLY A 190 -15.92 37.36 -1.08
N THR A 191 -14.59 37.40 -1.14
CA THR A 191 -13.77 37.81 0.00
C THR A 191 -14.25 39.20 0.39
N LYS A 192 -14.96 39.31 1.51
CA LYS A 192 -15.10 40.57 2.26
C LYS A 192 -13.68 41.05 2.54
N ARG A 193 -13.18 41.94 1.67
CA ARG A 193 -12.01 42.78 1.96
C ARG A 193 -12.35 43.53 3.24
N LYS A 194 -11.72 43.13 4.36
CA LYS A 194 -11.58 44.04 5.51
C LYS A 194 -10.87 45.27 4.96
N ARG A 195 -11.61 46.37 4.79
CA ARG A 195 -11.04 47.70 4.63
C ARG A 195 -10.14 47.91 5.85
N TRP A 196 -8.84 47.88 5.65
CA TRP A 196 -7.92 48.54 6.55
C TRP A 196 -8.22 50.04 6.40
N GLY A 197 -8.81 50.63 7.43
CA GLY A 197 -8.92 52.08 7.52
C GLY A 197 -7.52 52.71 7.54
N PRO A 198 -7.38 53.96 7.08
CA PRO A 198 -6.09 54.63 7.12
C PRO A 198 -5.56 54.72 8.56
N PRO A 199 -4.23 54.68 8.74
CA PRO A 199 -3.61 54.78 10.07
C PRO A 199 -3.99 56.11 10.73
N ARG A 200 -4.42 56.05 12.00
CA ARG A 200 -4.61 57.24 12.84
C ARG A 200 -3.26 57.93 13.03
N ALA A 201 -3.25 59.25 12.83
CA ALA A 201 -2.10 60.10 13.15
C ALA A 201 -1.80 60.04 14.66
N PRO A 202 -0.52 60.14 15.06
CA PRO A 202 -0.15 60.19 16.47
C PRO A 202 -0.60 61.52 17.12
N PRO A 203 -0.90 61.51 18.43
CA PRO A 203 -1.28 62.72 19.15
C PRO A 203 -0.09 63.67 19.27
N SER A 204 -0.31 64.94 18.94
CA SER A 204 0.61 66.04 19.26
C SER A 204 0.55 66.28 20.77
N THR A 205 1.67 66.05 21.46
CA THR A 205 1.85 66.50 22.84
C THR A 205 2.13 68.01 22.87
N PRO A 206 1.56 68.76 23.82
CA PRO A 206 1.89 70.18 24.06
C PRO A 206 3.28 70.38 24.66
#